data_AF-A0A1Q7KBP9-F1
#
_entry.id   AF-A0A1Q7KBP9-F1
#
_cell.length_a   1.000
_cell.length_b   1.000
_cell.length_c   1.000
_cell.angle_alpha   90.00
_cell.angle_beta   90.00
_cell.angle_gamma   90.00
#
_symmetry.space_group_name_H-M   'P 1'
#
loop_
_entity.id
_entity.type
_entity.pdbx_description
1 polymer ?
#
loop_
_entity_poly.entity_id
_entity_poly.type
_entity_poly.pdbx_seq_one_letter_code
_entity_poly.pdbx_strand_id
1 'polypeptide(L)'
;MTVAQFAEAVHQYERHFGASETSGFRTPVHNRFEGGQPDSAHLFGLARDLVYDGAVPPLNDVQSFAAPLGLMVIRETDKPHDHIQPTGWKVWVAEHADLIPRVT
;
A
#
# COMPACT_ATOMS: atom_id res chain seq x y z
N MET A 1 -2.46 -13.18 5.36
CA MET A 1 -1.09 -13.10 4.80
C MET A 1 -0.12 -12.91 5.96
N THR A 2 0.98 -13.66 6.01
CA THR A 2 2.07 -13.43 6.98
C THR A 2 2.99 -12.29 6.53
N VAL A 3 3.85 -11.77 7.42
CA VAL A 3 4.83 -10.73 7.06
C VAL A 3 5.76 -11.20 5.93
N ALA A 4 6.21 -12.46 5.96
CA ALA A 4 7.06 -13.00 4.91
C ALA A 4 6.34 -13.12 3.56
N GLN A 5 5.08 -13.56 3.56
CA GLN A 5 4.26 -13.60 2.34
C GLN A 5 4.00 -12.20 1.78
N PHE A 6 3.78 -11.22 2.66
CA PHE A 6 3.60 -9.83 2.27
C PHE A 6 4.87 -9.23 1.65
N ALA A 7 6.03 -9.46 2.27
CA ALA A 7 7.30 -8.99 1.74
C ALA A 7 7.60 -9.58 0.35
N GLU A 8 7.36 -10.87 0.15
CA GLU A 8 7.51 -11.54 -1.15
C GLU A 8 6.55 -10.95 -2.20
N ALA A 9 5.28 -10.74 -1.83
CA ALA A 9 4.29 -10.15 -2.72
C ALA A 9 4.67 -8.72 -3.14
N VAL A 10 5.13 -7.89 -2.19
CA VAL A 10 5.60 -6.53 -2.49
C VAL A 10 6.83 -6.57 -3.38
N HIS A 11 7.77 -7.48 -3.14
CA HIS A 11 8.96 -7.59 -3.98
C HIS A 11 8.61 -7.93 -5.45
N GLN A 12 7.61 -8.76 -5.68
CA GLN A 12 7.11 -9.05 -7.02
C GLN A 12 6.50 -7.80 -7.68
N TYR A 13 5.76 -6.99 -6.91
CA TYR A 13 5.20 -5.72 -7.36
C TYR A 13 6.30 -4.71 -7.74
N GLU A 14 7.28 -4.49 -6.86
CA GLU A 14 8.41 -3.58 -7.07
C GLU A 14 9.17 -3.93 -8.36
N ARG A 15 9.47 -5.22 -8.55
CA ARG A 15 10.17 -5.70 -9.75
C ARG A 15 9.35 -5.54 -11.03
N HIS A 16 8.04 -5.69 -10.96
CA HIS A 16 7.17 -5.58 -12.13
C HIS A 16 7.06 -4.14 -12.62
N PHE A 17 6.89 -3.19 -11.70
CA PHE A 17 6.65 -1.78 -12.05
C PHE A 17 7.89 -0.88 -11.98
N GLY A 18 9.01 -1.37 -11.46
CA GLY A 18 10.18 -0.53 -11.17
C GLY A 18 9.84 0.49 -10.10
N ALA A 19 9.49 0.00 -8.91
CA ALA A 19 9.16 0.83 -7.76
C ALA A 19 10.14 0.59 -6.60
N SER A 20 10.37 1.64 -5.81
CA SER A 20 11.27 1.70 -4.68
C SER A 20 10.52 2.00 -3.38
N GLU A 21 10.80 1.23 -2.32
CA GLU A 21 10.28 1.48 -0.98
C GLU A 21 10.85 2.77 -0.37
N THR A 22 9.95 3.61 0.12
CA THR A 22 10.27 4.84 0.88
C THR A 22 9.85 4.73 2.35
N SER A 23 8.89 3.86 2.67
CA SER A 23 8.46 3.60 4.04
C SER A 23 7.95 2.16 4.21
N GLY A 24 8.21 1.58 5.38
CA GLY A 24 7.81 0.22 5.72
C GLY A 24 7.30 0.11 7.15
N PHE A 25 7.97 -0.67 8.01
CA PHE A 25 7.55 -0.75 9.41
C PHE A 25 7.66 0.61 10.12
N ARG A 26 6.65 0.98 10.90
CA ARG A 26 6.65 2.18 11.75
C ARG A 26 6.45 1.80 13.21
N THR A 27 7.20 2.43 14.11
CA THR A 27 6.88 2.38 15.55
C THR A 27 5.63 3.22 15.83
N PRO A 28 4.91 2.99 16.95
CA PRO A 28 3.74 3.80 17.29
C PRO A 28 4.02 5.31 17.36
N VAL A 29 5.21 5.71 17.83
CA VAL A 29 5.60 7.12 17.90
C VAL A 29 5.78 7.70 16.49
N HIS A 30 6.50 7.00 15.62
CA HIS A 30 6.74 7.46 14.26
C HIS A 30 5.46 7.44 13.41
N ASN A 31 4.62 6.42 13.55
CA ASN A 31 3.32 6.35 12.87
C ASN A 31 2.44 7.55 13.24
N ARG A 32 2.37 7.95 14.52
CA ARG A 32 1.65 9.15 14.93
C ARG A 32 2.26 10.44 14.36
N PHE A 33 3.60 10.53 14.32
CA PHE A 33 4.29 11.68 13.74
C PHE A 33 3.96 11.86 12.25
N GLU A 34 3.85 10.77 11.50
CA GLU A 34 3.43 10.77 10.09
C GLU A 34 1.92 10.99 9.89
N GLY A 35 1.13 11.11 10.97
CA GLY A 35 -0.33 11.22 10.90
C GLY A 35 -1.06 9.90 10.67
N GLY A 36 -0.36 8.76 10.79
CA GLY A 36 -0.91 7.44 10.58
C GLY A 36 -1.92 7.00 11.64
N GLN A 37 -2.85 6.14 11.23
CA GLN A 37 -3.93 5.64 12.10
C GLN A 37 -3.42 4.65 13.17
N PRO A 38 -4.07 4.55 14.34
CA PRO A 38 -3.65 3.66 15.43
C PRO A 38 -3.61 2.16 15.08
N ASP A 39 -4.33 1.73 14.03
CA ASP A 39 -4.35 0.36 13.50
C ASP A 39 -3.76 0.27 12.08
N SER A 40 -2.89 1.22 11.71
CA SER A 40 -2.17 1.21 10.43
C SER A 40 -1.39 -0.10 10.24
N ALA A 41 -1.41 -0.63 9.01
CA ALA A 41 -0.64 -1.81 8.64
C ALA A 41 0.89 -1.62 8.78
N HIS A 42 1.39 -0.37 8.76
CA HIS A 42 2.80 -0.07 9.02
C HIS A 42 3.25 -0.53 10.42
N LEU A 43 2.35 -0.48 11.41
CA LEU A 43 2.63 -0.92 12.79
C LEU A 43 2.87 -2.43 12.91
N PHE A 44 2.51 -3.19 11.87
CA PHE A 44 2.62 -4.64 11.82
C PHE A 44 3.62 -5.12 10.75
N GLY A 45 4.33 -4.18 10.10
CA GLY A 45 5.22 -4.50 8.98
C GLY A 45 4.49 -4.96 7.71
N LEU A 46 3.18 -4.73 7.65
CA LEU A 46 2.27 -5.15 6.58
C LEU A 46 1.84 -3.98 5.68
N ALA A 47 2.56 -2.86 5.70
CA ALA A 47 2.40 -1.80 4.73
C ALA A 47 3.73 -1.37 4.12
N ARG A 48 3.68 -0.86 2.89
CA ARG A 48 4.79 -0.28 2.15
C ARG A 48 4.35 0.93 1.38
N ASP A 49 5.12 2.00 1.48
CA ASP A 49 4.92 3.21 0.68
C ASP A 49 5.98 3.20 -0.43
N LEU A 50 5.53 3.12 -1.68
CA LEU A 50 6.39 2.96 -2.83
C LEU A 50 6.31 4.16 -3.77
N VAL A 51 7.45 4.52 -4.36
CA VAL A 51 7.54 5.48 -5.48
C VAL A 51 8.04 4.75 -6.72
N TYR A 52 7.64 5.22 -7.91
CA TYR A 52 8.09 4.64 -9.17
C TYR A 52 9.41 5.28 -9.60
N ASP A 53 10.37 4.46 -10.01
CA ASP A 53 11.67 4.92 -10.52
C ASP A 53 11.54 5.59 -11.89
N GLY A 54 10.44 5.29 -12.60
CA GLY A 54 10.10 5.84 -13.91
C GLY A 54 8.73 6.51 -13.94
N ALA A 55 8.01 6.34 -15.05
CA ALA A 55 6.66 6.87 -15.20
C ALA A 55 5.69 6.17 -14.22
N VAL A 56 4.87 6.95 -13.53
CA VAL A 56 3.83 6.42 -12.64
C VAL A 56 2.77 5.67 -13.46
N PRO A 57 2.57 4.36 -13.24
CA PRO A 57 1.57 3.61 -13.98
C PRO A 57 0.13 4.03 -13.60
N PRO A 58 -0.85 3.83 -14.51
CA PRO A 58 -2.26 4.00 -14.20
C PRO A 58 -2.68 3.18 -12.96
N LEU A 59 -3.51 3.77 -12.09
CA LEU A 59 -3.90 3.14 -10.81
C LEU A 59 -4.61 1.80 -11.02
N ASN A 60 -5.45 1.70 -12.04
CA ASN A 60 -6.17 0.48 -12.40
C ASN A 60 -5.20 -0.66 -12.78
N ASP A 61 -4.09 -0.35 -13.44
CA ASP A 61 -3.12 -1.37 -13.87
C ASP A 61 -2.40 -1.96 -12.66
N VAL A 62 -1.97 -1.11 -11.73
CA VAL A 62 -1.26 -1.57 -10.52
C VAL A 62 -2.19 -2.31 -9.57
N GLN A 63 -3.44 -1.87 -9.44
CA GLN A 63 -4.44 -2.58 -8.64
C GLN A 63 -4.77 -3.95 -9.24
N SER A 64 -4.88 -4.03 -10.56
CA SER A 64 -5.16 -5.31 -11.25
C SER A 64 -4.01 -6.31 -11.08
N PHE A 65 -2.76 -5.84 -11.09
CA PHE A 65 -1.59 -6.68 -10.82
C PHE A 65 -1.47 -7.09 -9.35
N ALA A 66 -1.74 -6.16 -8.43
CA ALA A 66 -1.62 -6.38 -6.99
C ALA A 66 -2.68 -7.33 -6.42
N ALA A 67 -3.92 -7.27 -6.92
CA ALA A 67 -5.05 -8.05 -6.42
C ALA A 67 -4.78 -9.57 -6.34
N PRO A 68 -4.29 -10.27 -7.38
CA PRO A 68 -3.99 -11.70 -7.30
C PRO A 68 -2.84 -12.04 -6.33
N LEU A 69 -2.00 -11.07 -5.97
CA LEU A 69 -0.95 -11.23 -4.95
C LEU A 69 -1.49 -11.09 -3.52
N GLY A 70 -2.79 -10.78 -3.36
CA GLY A 70 -3.39 -10.46 -2.06
C GLY A 70 -3.02 -9.08 -1.54
N LEU A 71 -2.59 -8.18 -2.43
CA LEU A 71 -2.23 -6.80 -2.14
C LEU A 71 -3.33 -5.84 -2.60
N MET A 72 -3.51 -4.78 -1.84
CA MET A 72 -4.32 -3.62 -2.18
C MET A 72 -3.40 -2.41 -2.30
N VAL A 73 -3.63 -1.62 -3.34
CA VAL A 73 -2.89 -0.39 -3.63
C VAL A 73 -3.81 0.80 -3.47
N ILE A 74 -3.41 1.76 -2.64
CA ILE A 74 -4.05 3.04 -2.43
C ILE A 74 -3.07 4.10 -2.93
N ARG A 75 -3.51 4.96 -3.86
CA ARG A 75 -2.70 6.09 -4.30
C ARG A 75 -2.91 7.28 -3.39
N GLU A 76 -1.87 7.69 -2.68
CA GLU A 76 -1.88 8.89 -1.86
C GLU A 76 -1.36 10.06 -2.71
N THR A 77 -2.21 11.04 -2.99
CA THR A 77 -1.91 12.13 -3.93
C THR A 77 -1.37 13.39 -3.25
N ASP A 78 -1.57 13.53 -1.94
CA ASP A 78 -1.07 14.63 -1.11
C ASP A 78 0.43 14.48 -0.80
N LYS A 79 0.85 13.25 -0.47
CA LYS A 79 2.25 12.81 -0.47
C LYS A 79 2.39 11.79 -1.60
N PRO A 80 2.85 12.15 -2.82
CA PRO A 80 2.77 11.26 -3.97
C PRO A 80 3.53 9.93 -3.78
N HIS A 81 2.79 8.87 -3.47
CA HIS A 81 3.27 7.48 -3.41
C HIS A 81 2.10 6.51 -3.52
N ASP A 82 2.41 5.23 -3.73
CA ASP A 82 1.45 4.15 -3.58
C ASP A 82 1.64 3.48 -2.23
N HIS A 83 0.58 3.52 -1.41
CA HIS A 83 0.49 2.75 -0.20
C HIS A 83 -0.03 1.35 -0.51
N ILE A 84 0.75 0.34 -0.16
CA ILE A 84 0.44 -1.08 -0.38
C ILE A 84 0.21 -1.77 0.96
N GLN A 85 -0.92 -2.48 1.09
CA GLN A 85 -1.27 -3.29 2.25
C GLN A 85 -2.03 -4.56 1.84
N PRO A 86 -2.22 -5.57 2.69
CA PRO A 86 -3.06 -6.73 2.37
C PRO A 86 -4.51 -6.36 2.04
N THR A 87 -5.16 -7.08 1.11
CA THR A 87 -6.55 -6.83 0.68
C THR A 87 -7.61 -6.93 1.78
N GLY A 88 -7.32 -7.59 2.89
CA GLY A 88 -8.20 -7.68 4.06
C GLY A 88 -7.94 -6.64 5.14
N TRP A 89 -6.95 -5.76 4.95
CA TRP A 89 -6.64 -4.72 5.93
C TRP A 89 -7.60 -3.56 5.80
N LYS A 90 -8.00 -2.97 6.94
CA LYS A 90 -8.96 -1.85 6.95
C LYS A 90 -8.44 -0.68 6.12
N VAL A 91 -9.34 -0.07 5.36
CA VAL A 91 -9.08 1.17 4.64
C VAL A 91 -9.68 2.31 5.44
N TRP A 92 -8.85 3.26 5.85
CA TRP A 92 -9.32 4.50 6.45
C TRP A 92 -9.24 5.59 5.39
N VAL A 93 -10.24 5.62 4.51
CA VAL A 93 -10.45 6.76 3.64
C VAL A 93 -11.05 7.88 4.48
N ALA A 94 -10.24 8.87 4.81
CA ALA A 94 -10.78 10.19 5.11
C ALA A 94 -11.49 10.67 3.84
N GLU A 95 -12.82 10.64 3.85
CA GLU A 95 -13.74 11.31 2.92
C GLU A 95 -13.85 10.86 1.44
N HIS A 96 -13.30 9.71 1.03
CA HIS A 96 -13.55 9.18 -0.33
C HIS A 96 -14.00 7.71 -0.35
N ALA A 97 -15.28 7.50 -0.01
CA ALA A 97 -15.94 6.19 -0.03
C ALA A 97 -16.10 5.57 -1.44
N ASP A 98 -15.72 6.29 -2.49
CA ASP A 98 -15.93 5.91 -3.89
C ASP A 98 -14.82 5.01 -4.45
N LEU A 99 -13.75 4.78 -3.68
CA LEU A 99 -12.55 4.04 -4.13
C LEU A 99 -12.51 2.57 -3.68
N ILE A 100 -13.56 2.08 -3.01
CA ILE A 100 -13.67 0.66 -2.69
C ILE A 100 -14.40 -0.02 -3.86
N PRO A 101 -13.77 -0.96 -4.59
CA PRO A 101 -14.46 -1.76 -5.58
C PRO A 101 -15.60 -2.50 -4.89
N ARG A 102 -16.85 -2.19 -5.26
CA ARG A 102 -17.98 -2.99 -4.83
C ARG A 102 -17.86 -4.33 -5.53
N VAL A 103 -17.58 -5.37 -4.75
CA VAL A 103 -17.70 -6.76 -5.21
C VAL A 103 -19.18 -6.99 -5.51
N THR A 104 -19.54 -7.10 -6.79
CA THR A 104 -20.85 -7.56 -7.27
C THR A 104 -20.88 -9.08 -7.32
#